data_AF-A0A2E4S0A8-F1
#
_entry.id   AF-A0A2E4S0A8-F1
#
_cell.length_a   1.000
_cell.length_b   1.000
_cell.length_c   1.000
_cell.angle_alpha   90.00
_cell.angle_beta   90.00
_cell.angle_gamma   90.00
#
_symmetry.space_group_name_H-M   'P 1'
#
loop_
_entity.id
_entity.type
_entity.pdbx_description
1 polymer ?
#
loop_
_entity_poly.entity_id
_entity_poly.type
_entity_poly.pdbx_seq_one_letter_code
_entity_poly.pdbx_strand_id
1 'polypeptide(L)'
;MDGLLGRFLSFDKMITGTIVKFLYYILLVLVILFDIYFVLNSLFTGQFGMFIVGLIFLPLSVIYVRILCEMMIVIFRISDNLAAIRAMKEKERDL
;
A
#
# COMPACT_ATOMS: atom_id res chain seq x y z
N MET A 1 19.21 -13.12 15.61
CA MET A 1 18.31 -13.03 14.44
C MET A 1 18.31 -11.58 13.94
N ASP A 2 19.50 -10.98 13.80
CA ASP A 2 19.71 -9.53 13.83
C ASP A 2 20.67 -9.11 12.72
N GLY A 3 20.22 -9.20 11.46
CA GLY A 3 21.07 -8.81 10.34
C GLY A 3 20.37 -8.63 9.01
N LEU A 4 19.19 -9.25 8.86
CA LEU A 4 18.37 -9.15 7.66
C LEU A 4 17.31 -8.05 7.83
N LEU A 5 16.55 -8.07 8.94
CA LEU A 5 15.53 -7.05 9.23
C LEU A 5 16.10 -5.64 9.43
N GLY A 6 17.23 -5.50 10.13
CA GLY A 6 17.87 -4.21 10.36
C GLY A 6 18.42 -3.53 9.11
N ARG A 7 18.77 -4.32 8.07
CA ARG A 7 19.28 -3.82 6.79
C ARG A 7 18.17 -3.42 5.82
N PHE A 8 16.97 -3.98 5.97
CA PHE A 8 15.78 -3.52 5.26
C PHE A 8 15.16 -2.28 5.91
N LEU A 9 15.41 -2.03 7.20
CA LEU A 9 14.97 -0.85 7.94
C LEU A 9 15.99 0.31 7.91
N SER A 10 17.16 0.16 7.31
CA SER A 10 18.11 1.26 7.13
C SER A 10 17.65 2.17 5.99
N PHE A 11 16.94 3.24 6.35
CA PHE A 11 16.39 4.32 5.52
C PHE A 11 17.45 5.23 4.86
N ASP A 12 18.60 4.69 4.45
CA ASP A 12 19.74 5.50 3.96
C ASP A 12 19.56 5.92 2.48
N LYS A 13 18.77 5.17 1.73
CA LYS A 13 18.28 5.53 0.39
C LYS A 13 16.76 5.41 0.38
N MET A 14 16.08 6.37 -0.24
CA MET A 14 14.63 6.30 -0.52
C MET A 14 14.32 5.10 -1.44
N ILE A 15 14.29 3.89 -0.88
CA ILE A 15 13.79 2.66 -1.53
C ILE A 15 12.25 2.63 -1.45
N THR A 16 11.66 3.63 -0.78
CA THR A 16 10.26 3.64 -0.38
C THR A 16 9.27 3.60 -1.54
N GLY A 17 9.55 4.31 -2.65
CA GLY A 17 8.64 4.36 -3.81
C GLY A 17 8.39 2.99 -4.48
N THR A 18 9.39 2.11 -4.52
CA THR A 18 9.28 0.79 -5.16
C THR A 18 8.73 -0.25 -4.19
N ILE A 19 9.13 -0.19 -2.91
CA ILE A 19 8.60 -1.05 -1.85
C ILE A 19 7.08 -0.87 -1.70
N VAL A 20 6.59 0.36 -1.74
CA VAL A 20 5.15 0.64 -1.60
C VAL A 20 4.33 0.05 -2.75
N LYS A 21 4.85 0.06 -3.99
CA LYS A 21 4.20 -0.60 -5.12
C LYS A 21 4.11 -2.12 -4.93
N PHE A 22 5.18 -2.75 -4.45
CA PHE A 22 5.17 -4.18 -4.16
C PHE A 22 4.18 -4.53 -3.04
N LEU A 23 4.17 -3.73 -1.97
CA LEU A 23 3.24 -3.86 -0.86
C LEU A 23 1.78 -3.70 -1.31
N TYR A 24 1.51 -2.77 -2.23
CA TYR A 24 0.19 -2.54 -2.81
C TYR A 24 -0.38 -3.81 -3.48
N TYR A 25 0.41 -4.50 -4.32
CA TYR A 25 -0.06 -5.74 -4.95
C TYR A 25 -0.33 -6.84 -3.92
N ILE A 26 0.50 -6.95 -2.89
CA ILE A 26 0.29 -7.92 -1.80
C ILE A 26 -1.00 -7.61 -1.05
N LEU A 27 -1.22 -6.35 -0.65
CA LEU A 27 -2.43 -5.90 0.05
C LEU A 27 -3.68 -6.16 -0.79
N LEU A 28 -3.64 -5.89 -2.10
CA LEU A 28 -4.77 -6.14 -2.98
C LEU A 28 -5.10 -7.63 -3.06
N VAL A 29 -4.11 -8.51 -3.18
CA VAL A 29 -4.31 -9.96 -3.18
C VAL A 29 -4.92 -10.41 -1.85
N LEU A 30 -4.41 -9.90 -0.72
CA LEU A 30 -4.95 -10.23 0.60
C LEU A 30 -6.41 -9.79 0.75
N VAL A 31 -6.76 -8.57 0.33
CA VAL A 31 -8.16 -8.07 0.39
C VAL A 31 -9.09 -9.00 -0.40
N ILE A 32 -8.71 -9.36 -1.62
CA ILE A 32 -9.51 -10.28 -2.45
C ILE A 32 -9.69 -11.64 -1.76
N LEU A 33 -8.63 -12.20 -1.18
CA LEU A 33 -8.69 -13.47 -0.46
C LEU A 33 -9.59 -13.39 0.78
N PHE A 34 -9.50 -12.30 1.54
CA PHE A 34 -10.35 -12.06 2.71
C PHE A 34 -11.82 -11.91 2.33
N ASP A 35 -12.13 -11.17 1.27
CA ASP A 35 -13.50 -10.98 0.80
C ASP A 35 -14.11 -12.33 0.33
N ILE A 36 -13.35 -13.13 -0.41
CA ILE A 36 -13.79 -14.48 -0.83
C ILE A 36 -14.02 -15.36 0.41
N TYR A 37 -13.09 -15.36 1.36
CA TYR A 37 -13.22 -16.13 2.60
C TYR A 37 -14.47 -15.72 3.41
N PHE A 38 -14.74 -14.42 3.50
CA PHE A 38 -15.88 -13.88 4.24
C PHE A 38 -17.21 -14.26 3.59
N VAL A 39 -17.30 -14.12 2.27
CA VAL A 39 -18.49 -14.54 1.49
C VAL A 39 -18.72 -16.05 1.64
N LEU A 40 -17.68 -16.88 1.50
CA LEU A 40 -17.80 -18.33 1.68
C LEU A 40 -18.27 -18.69 3.09
N ASN A 41 -17.67 -18.10 4.14
CA ASN A 41 -18.09 -18.36 5.53
C ASN A 41 -19.55 -17.96 5.78
N SER A 42 -20.00 -16.84 5.22
CA SER A 42 -21.39 -16.40 5.36
C SER A 42 -22.39 -17.40 4.76
N LEU A 43 -22.01 -18.08 3.67
CA LEU A 43 -22.82 -19.14 3.05
C LEU A 43 -22.86 -20.40 3.93
N PHE A 44 -21.71 -20.84 4.46
CA PHE A 44 -21.64 -22.04 5.31
C PHE A 44 -22.38 -21.87 6.65
N THR A 45 -22.38 -20.66 7.21
CA THR A 45 -23.02 -20.36 8.50
C THR A 45 -24.51 -19.99 8.37
N GLY A 46 -25.03 -19.88 7.15
CA GLY A 46 -26.41 -19.48 6.89
C GLY A 46 -26.72 -18.02 7.26
N GLN A 47 -25.70 -17.18 7.47
CA GLN A 47 -25.86 -15.79 7.87
C GLN A 47 -26.09 -14.89 6.66
N PHE A 48 -27.35 -14.88 6.19
CA PHE A 48 -27.73 -14.11 5.00
C PHE A 48 -27.46 -12.59 5.12
N GLY A 49 -27.54 -12.04 6.33
CA GLY A 49 -27.19 -10.64 6.58
C GLY A 49 -25.70 -10.35 6.34
N MET A 50 -24.81 -11.25 6.77
CA MET A 50 -23.37 -11.10 6.54
C MET A 50 -23.01 -11.28 5.07
N PHE A 51 -23.74 -12.13 4.34
CA PHE A 51 -23.56 -12.30 2.89
C PHE A 51 -23.84 -11.00 2.13
N ILE A 52 -24.94 -10.31 2.42
CA ILE A 52 -25.28 -9.03 1.77
C ILE A 52 -24.25 -7.95 2.11
N VAL A 53 -23.83 -7.87 3.37
CA VAL A 53 -22.79 -6.91 3.80
C VAL A 53 -21.48 -7.21 3.09
N GLY A 54 -21.05 -8.47 3.03
CA GLY A 54 -19.84 -8.88 2.32
C GLY A 54 -19.88 -8.54 0.83
N LEU A 55 -21.03 -8.71 0.18
CA LEU A 55 -21.20 -8.39 -1.24
C LEU A 55 -21.08 -6.89 -1.54
N ILE A 56 -21.57 -6.03 -0.64
CA ILE A 56 -21.43 -4.57 -0.75
C ILE A 56 -20.01 -4.13 -0.41
N PHE A 57 -19.41 -4.76 0.60
CA PHE A 57 -18.05 -4.43 1.03
C PHE A 57 -16.98 -4.85 0.03
N LEU A 58 -17.19 -5.91 -0.76
CA LEU A 58 -16.20 -6.41 -1.73
C LEU A 58 -15.75 -5.35 -2.76
N PRO A 59 -16.63 -4.61 -3.46
CA PRO A 59 -16.18 -3.53 -4.33
C PRO A 59 -15.64 -2.32 -3.54
N LEU A 60 -16.20 -2.03 -2.37
CA LEU A 60 -15.79 -0.89 -1.54
C LEU A 60 -14.38 -1.09 -0.96
N SER A 61 -14.03 -2.28 -0.50
CA SER A 61 -12.73 -2.64 0.07
C SER A 61 -11.62 -2.46 -0.98
N VAL A 62 -11.87 -2.91 -2.21
CA VAL A 62 -10.95 -2.80 -3.34
C VAL A 62 -10.74 -1.33 -3.73
N ILE A 63 -11.81 -0.53 -3.80
CA ILE A 63 -11.70 0.91 -4.08
C ILE A 63 -10.97 1.62 -2.93
N TYR A 64 -11.29 1.28 -1.69
CA TYR A 64 -10.67 1.87 -0.51
C TYR A 64 -9.15 1.62 -0.47
N VAL A 65 -8.72 0.37 -0.70
CA VAL A 65 -7.29 0.02 -0.71
C VAL A 65 -6.55 0.72 -1.86
N ARG A 66 -7.21 0.90 -3.02
CA ARG A 66 -6.67 1.66 -4.16
C ARG A 66 -6.40 3.10 -3.77
N ILE A 67 -7.40 3.80 -3.20
CA ILE A 67 -7.28 5.20 -2.80
C ILE A 67 -6.17 5.36 -1.76
N LEU A 68 -6.19 4.55 -0.70
CA LEU A 68 -5.16 4.62 0.35
C LEU A 68 -3.75 4.41 -0.21
N CYS A 69 -3.54 3.40 -1.05
CA CYS A 69 -2.22 3.11 -1.59
C CYS A 69 -1.75 4.19 -2.57
N GLU A 70 -2.65 4.74 -3.38
CA GLU A 70 -2.31 5.82 -4.32
C GLU A 70 -1.91 7.09 -3.58
N MET A 71 -2.61 7.43 -2.49
CA MET A 71 -2.23 8.54 -1.61
C MET A 71 -0.84 8.32 -0.98
N MET A 72 -0.53 7.11 -0.52
CA MET A 72 0.80 6.79 0.02
C MET A 72 1.90 6.95 -1.03
N ILE A 73 1.69 6.43 -2.25
CA ILE A 73 2.65 6.57 -3.36
C ILE A 73 2.87 8.05 -3.71
N VAL A 74 1.81 8.85 -3.73
CA VAL A 74 1.89 10.29 -4.01
C VAL A 74 2.74 11.00 -2.97
N ILE A 75 2.55 10.71 -1.67
CA ILE A 75 3.34 11.33 -0.59
C ILE A 75 4.83 11.01 -0.76
N PHE A 76 5.19 9.76 -1.06
CA PHE A 76 6.59 9.40 -1.30
C PHE A 76 7.17 10.08 -2.52
N ARG A 77 6.40 10.17 -3.62
CA ARG A 77 6.83 10.91 -4.82
C ARG A 77 7.08 12.39 -4.55
N ILE A 78 6.28 13.01 -3.68
CA ILE A 78 6.50 14.40 -3.27
C ILE A 78 7.82 14.51 -2.51
N SER A 79 8.09 13.59 -1.58
CA SER A 79 9.35 13.55 -0.82
C SER A 79 10.58 13.43 -1.73
N ASP A 80 10.52 12.53 -2.72
CA ASP A 80 11.58 12.34 -3.71
C ASP A 80 11.79 13.60 -4.57
N ASN A 81 10.70 14.22 -5.04
CA ASN A 81 10.77 15.45 -5.85
C ASN A 81 11.36 16.62 -5.06
N LEU A 82 11.02 16.77 -3.78
CA LEU A 82 11.61 17.82 -2.92
C LEU A 82 13.11 17.62 -2.74
N ALA A 83 13.56 16.37 -2.54
CA ALA A 83 14.97 16.04 -2.45
C ALA A 83 15.72 16.40 -3.75
N ALA A 84 15.12 16.11 -4.92
CA ALA A 84 15.69 16.46 -6.21
C ALA A 84 15.81 17.98 -6.43
N ILE A 85 14.79 18.77 -6.04
CA ILE A 85 14.81 20.24 -6.14
C ILE A 85 15.93 20.83 -5.27
N ARG A 86 16.12 20.29 -4.05
CA ARG A 86 17.19 20.75 -3.15
C ARG A 86 18.58 20.53 -3.77
N ALA A 87 18.81 19.35 -4.36
CA ALA A 87 20.07 19.03 -5.02
C ALA A 87 20.34 19.92 -6.25
N MET A 88 19.31 20.24 -7.04
CA MET A 88 19.44 21.16 -8.18
C MET A 88 19.85 22.58 -7.74
N LYS A 89 19.20 23.11 -6.69
CA LYS A 89 19.52 24.45 -6.16
C LYS A 89 20.93 24.54 -5.58
N GLU A 90 21.47 23.46 -5.03
CA GLU A 90 22.83 23.43 -4.50
C GLU A 90 23.86 23.53 -5.63
N LYS A 91 23.67 22.78 -6.71
CA LYS A 91 24.54 22.80 -7.89
C LYS A 91 24.57 24.16 -8.61
N GLU A 92 23.48 24.92 -8.57
CA GLU A 92 23.39 26.26 -9.16
C GLU A 92 24.11 27.33 -8.32
N ARG A 93 24.25 27.14 -7.00
CA ARG A 93 25.03 28.05 -6.14
C ARG A 93 26.55 27.87 -6.27
N ASP A 94 26.98 26.72 -6.77
CA ASP A 94 28.39 26.37 -6.96
C ASP A 94 28.91 26.73 -8.37
N LEU A 95 28.07 27.33 -9.22
CA LEU A 95 28.36 27.88 -10.56
C LEU A 95 28.42 29.41 -10.51
#